data_AF-A0A358J0F6-F1
#
_entry.id   AF-A0A358J0F6-F1
#
_cell.length_a   1.000
_cell.length_b   1.000
_cell.length_c   1.000
_cell.angle_alpha   90.00
_cell.angle_beta   90.00
_cell.angle_gamma   90.00
#
_symmetry.space_group_name_H-M   'P 1'
#
loop_
_entity.id
_entity.type
_entity.pdbx_description
1 polymer ?
#
loop_
_entity_poly.entity_id
_entity_poly.type
_entity_poly.pdbx_seq_one_letter_code
_entity_poly.pdbx_strand_id
1 'polypeptide(L)' 'MDVFYCLIHTPEAITPELCVLSGASEAEAVRGVTKVARDWPRLERIDLYRGNHDVRSFAPADLAPARPSGALVA' A
#
# COMPACT_ATOMS: atom_id res chain seq x y z
N MET A 1 17.71 2.79 12.38
CA MET A 1 16.26 3.02 12.19
C MET A 1 16.00 2.78 10.72
N ASP A 2 15.24 1.76 10.38
CA ASP A 2 15.05 1.41 8.98
C ASP A 2 13.94 2.26 8.39
N VAL A 3 14.16 2.77 7.19
CA VAL A 3 13.19 3.60 6.47
C VAL A 3 12.27 2.67 5.68
N PHE A 4 10.97 2.83 5.87
CA PHE A 4 9.97 2.21 5.02
C PHE A 4 9.64 3.13 3.84
N TYR A 5 9.60 2.56 2.65
CA TYR A 5 9.19 3.27 1.44
C TYR A 5 8.35 2.36 0.56
N CYS A 6 7.57 2.94 -0.33
CA CYS A 6 6.77 2.20 -1.28
C CYS A 6 7.05 2.64 -2.72
N LEU A 7 6.90 1.71 -3.65
CA LEU A 7 6.87 1.98 -5.08
C LEU A 7 5.45 1.80 -5.60
N ILE A 8 4.91 2.84 -6.22
CA ILE A 8 3.53 2.90 -6.69
C ILE A 8 3.54 2.71 -8.20
N HIS A 9 2.91 1.63 -8.64
CA HIS A 9 2.80 1.27 -10.04
C HIS A 9 1.42 1.70 -10.57
N THR A 10 1.44 2.45 -11.67
CA THR A 10 0.25 2.84 -12.44
C THR A 10 0.46 2.53 -13.91
N PRO A 11 -0.63 2.34 -14.68
CA PRO A 11 -0.53 2.04 -16.10
C PRO A 11 0.08 3.18 -16.91
N GLU A 12 -0.01 4.41 -16.41
CA GLU A 12 0.46 5.62 -17.10
C GLU A 12 1.96 5.86 -16.90
N ALA A 13 2.52 5.36 -15.81
CA ALA A 13 3.88 5.67 -15.40
C ALA A 13 4.82 4.51 -15.74
N ILE A 14 5.78 4.77 -16.64
CA ILE A 14 6.86 3.81 -16.97
C ILE A 14 7.75 3.59 -15.75
N THR A 15 7.96 4.63 -14.94
CA THR A 15 8.73 4.57 -13.70
C THR A 15 7.79 4.64 -12.50
N PRO A 16 7.91 3.71 -11.53
CA PRO A 16 7.08 3.73 -10.34
C PRO A 16 7.31 5.00 -9.52
N GLU A 17 6.26 5.52 -8.89
CA GLU A 17 6.39 6.65 -7.99
C GLU A 17 6.83 6.20 -6.59
N LEU A 18 7.76 6.94 -5.99
CA LEU A 18 8.29 6.63 -4.67
C LEU A 18 7.49 7.36 -3.59
N CYS A 19 7.05 6.61 -2.58
CA CYS A 19 6.51 7.18 -1.34
C CYS A 19 7.40 6.84 -0.15
N VAL A 20 7.56 7.77 0.80
CA VAL A 20 8.26 7.49 2.08
C VAL A 20 7.21 7.37 3.16
N LEU A 21 7.28 6.29 3.94
CA LEU A 21 6.31 5.99 4.98
C LEU A 21 6.90 6.33 6.35
N SER A 22 6.21 7.21 7.07
CA SER A 22 6.52 7.49 8.46
C SER A 22 5.96 6.37 9.34
N GLY A 23 6.83 5.46 9.77
CA GLY A 23 6.49 4.35 10.67
C GLY A 23 7.74 3.71 11.27
N ALA A 24 7.64 3.24 12.52
CA ALA A 24 8.70 2.52 13.21
C ALA A 24 8.53 0.99 13.10
N SER A 25 7.40 0.53 12.55
CA SER A 25 7.04 -0.88 12.42
C SER A 25 6.41 -1.20 11.06
N GLU A 26 6.46 -2.47 10.69
CA GLU A 26 5.81 -2.95 9.46
C GLU A 26 4.29 -2.72 9.49
N ALA A 27 3.63 -2.95 10.63
CA ALA A 27 2.19 -2.72 10.76
C ALA A 27 1.80 -1.24 10.52
N GLU A 28 2.64 -0.30 10.94
CA GLU A 28 2.46 1.13 10.64
C GLU A 28 2.70 1.43 9.16
N ALA A 29 3.74 0.83 8.57
CA ALA A 29 4.05 0.98 7.15
C ALA A 29 2.89 0.47 6.27
N VAL A 30 2.31 -0.70 6.58
CA VAL A 30 1.15 -1.25 5.87
C VAL A 30 -0.06 -0.30 5.95
N ARG A 31 -0.35 0.28 7.13
CA ARG A 31 -1.40 1.30 7.25
C ARG A 31 -1.11 2.54 6.39
N GLY A 32 0.16 2.94 6.31
CA GLY A 32 0.62 4.00 5.42
C GLY A 32 0.37 3.69 3.95
N VAL A 33 0.67 2.46 3.50
CA VAL A 33 0.38 1.99 2.14
C VAL A 33 -1.12 2.09 1.83
N THR A 34 -2.00 1.64 2.74
CA THR A 34 -3.45 1.75 2.55
C THR A 34 -3.91 3.21 2.44
N LYS A 35 -3.27 4.14 3.14
CA LYS A 35 -3.57 5.57 3.01
C LYS A 35 -3.12 6.10 1.65
N VAL A 36 -1.88 5.82 1.25
CA VAL A 36 -1.31 6.22 -0.04
C VAL A 36 -2.21 5.73 -1.18
N ALA A 37 -2.61 4.46 -1.17
CA ALA A 37 -3.44 3.87 -2.23
C ALA A 37 -4.76 4.62 -2.52
N ARG A 38 -5.31 5.36 -1.55
CA ARG A 38 -6.54 6.15 -1.74
C ARG A 38 -6.35 7.33 -2.67
N ASP A 39 -5.13 7.84 -2.76
CA ASP A 39 -4.79 8.98 -3.62
C ASP A 39 -4.51 8.51 -5.07
N TRP A 40 -4.52 7.19 -5.31
CA TRP A 40 -4.12 6.55 -6.56
C TRP A 40 -5.28 5.75 -7.18
N PRO A 41 -6.22 6.40 -7.90
CA PRO A 41 -7.44 5.76 -8.39
C PRO A 41 -7.21 4.71 -9.50
N ARG A 42 -6.07 4.77 -10.21
CA ARG A 42 -5.68 3.82 -11.25
C ARG A 42 -4.51 2.92 -10.82
N LEU A 43 -4.41 2.67 -9.52
CA LEU A 43 -3.36 1.84 -8.96
C LEU A 43 -3.36 0.41 -9.57
N GLU A 44 -2.19 -0.06 -9.99
CA GLU A 44 -1.97 -1.46 -10.38
C GLU A 44 -1.36 -2.28 -9.25
N ARG A 45 -0.36 -1.72 -8.56
CA ARG A 45 0.34 -2.38 -7.46
C ARG A 45 1.09 -1.36 -6.60
N ILE A 46 1.23 -1.65 -5.31
CA ILE A 46 2.22 -0.98 -4.45
C ILE A 46 3.19 -2.02 -3.90
N ASP A 47 4.48 -1.79 -4.05
CA ASP A 47 5.53 -2.62 -3.46
C ASP A 47 6.10 -1.92 -2.22
N LEU A 48 6.08 -2.60 -1.07
CA LEU A 48 6.58 -2.08 0.21
C LEU A 48 7.99 -2.60 0.48
N TYR A 49 8.87 -1.69 0.86
CA TYR A 49 10.26 -1.96 1.19
C TYR A 49 10.63 -1.45 2.58
N ARG A 50 11.65 -2.09 3.17
CA ARG A 50 12.33 -1.67 4.39
C ARG A 50 13.83 -1.61 4.13
N GLY A 51 14.37 -0.41 3.95
CA GLY A 51 15.71 -0.26 3.38
C GLY A 51 15.80 -1.03 2.06
N ASN A 52 16.83 -1.87 1.87
CA ASN A 52 17.01 -2.62 0.61
C ASN A 52 16.22 -3.93 0.54
N HIS A 53 15.32 -4.19 1.48
CA HIS A 53 14.57 -5.44 1.56
C HIS A 53 13.13 -5.26 1.09
N ASP A 54 12.71 -6.13 0.17
CA ASP A 54 11.31 -6.29 -0.19
C ASP A 54 10.54 -6.88 1.00
N VAL A 55 9.43 -6.25 1.36
CA VAL A 55 8.56 -6.70 2.44
C VAL A 55 7.36 -7.44 1.84
N ARG A 56 6.61 -6.75 0.98
CA ARG A 56 5.37 -7.25 0.38
C ARG A 56 4.86 -6.36 -0.75
N SER A 57 4.26 -6.99 -1.76
CA SER A 57 3.44 -6.33 -2.78
C SER A 57 1.94 -6.35 -2.43
N PHE A 58 1.24 -5.29 -2.82
CA PHE A 58 -0.20 -5.10 -2.64
C PHE A 58 -0.87 -4.84 -3.99
N ALA A 59 -1.81 -5.69 -4.37
CA ALA A 59 -2.78 -5.39 -5.41
C ALA A 59 -3.89 -4.48 -4.86
N PRO A 60 -4.66 -3.77 -5.70
CA PRO A 60 -5.76 -2.93 -5.25
C PRO A 60 -6.78 -3.68 -4.37
N ALA A 61 -7.00 -4.96 -4.65
CA ALA A 61 -7.90 -5.81 -3.86
C ALA A 61 -7.41 -6.04 -2.41
N ASP A 62 -6.10 -6.02 -2.16
CA ASP A 62 -5.52 -6.17 -0.82
C ASP A 62 -5.72 -4.91 0.05
N LEU A 63 -6.00 -3.77 -0.60
CA LEU A 63 -6.06 -2.44 0.02
C LEU A 63 -7.49 -1.89 0.11
N ALA A 64 -8.44 -2.57 -0.52
CA ALA A 64 -9.85 -2.25 -0.38
C ALA A 64 -10.25 -2.38 1.10
N PRO A 65 -10.99 -1.41 1.66
CA PRO A 65 -11.56 -1.59 2.98
C PRO A 65 -12.39 -2.86 2.96
N ALA A 66 -12.15 -3.76 3.92
CA ALA A 66 -12.97 -4.96 4.08
C ALA A 66 -14.43 -4.51 4.02
N ARG A 67 -15.17 -4.99 3.00
CA ARG A 67 -16.61 -4.73 2.92
C ARG A 67 -17.15 -5.12 4.30
N PRO A 68 -17.91 -4.26 4.99
CA PRO A 68 -18.60 -4.73 6.18
C PRO A 68 -19.43 -5.92 5.70
N SER A 69 -19.08 -7.11 6.19
CA SER A 69 -19.93 -8.29 6.03
C SER A 69 -21.24 -7.87 6.64
N GLY A 70 -22.20 -7.49 5.79
CA GLY A 70 -23.52 -7.11 6.24
C GLY A 70 -24.01 -8.26 7.09
N ALA A 71 -24.17 -8.00 8.39
CA ALA A 71 -24.94 -8.88 9.24
C ALA A 71 -26.33 -8.92 8.58
N LEU A 72 -26.60 -10.02 7.89
CA LEU A 72 -27.93 -10.36 7.41
C LEU A 72 -28.73 -10.67 8.67
N VAL A 73 -29.30 -9.63 9.28
CA VAL A 73 -30.30 -9.80 10.33
C VAL A 73 -31.58 -10.16 9.58
N ALA A 74 -31.92 -11.45 9.60
CA ALA A 74 -33.22 -11.98 9.25
C ALA A 74 -34.03 -12.20 10.55
#